data_AF-A0AAD6AV49-F1
#
_entry.id   AF-A0AAD6AV49-F1
#
_cell.length_a   1.000
_cell.length_b   1.000
_cell.length_c   1.000
_cell.angle_alpha   90.00
_cell.angle_beta   90.00
_cell.angle_gamma   90.00
#
_symmetry.space_group_name_H-M   'P 1'
#
loop_
_entity.id
_entity.type
_entity.pdbx_description
1 polymer ?
#
loop_
_entity_poly.entity_id
_entity_poly.type
_entity_poly.pdbx_seq_one_letter_code
_entity_poly.pdbx_strand_id
1 'polypeptide(L)'
;MDRIEVEVSVTAGYFYHTARLSKGGYKTVKHQQTVYVHPNSCLFEEQPRWLIYHELVFTTKEFMRQVIEIDSSWLLEVAPHYYKSKELEDSSSKKMPRKQGKAKEELG
;
A
#
# COMPACT_ATOMS: atom_id res chain seq x y z
N MET A 1 -6.38 -14.29 -20.56
CA MET A 1 -6.85 -13.39 -19.48
C MET A 1 -5.61 -12.80 -18.90
N ASP A 2 -5.39 -11.53 -19.21
CA ASP A 2 -4.17 -10.84 -18.81
C ASP A 2 -4.28 -10.49 -17.32
N ARG A 3 -3.20 -10.73 -16.57
CA ARG A 3 -3.16 -10.52 -15.11
C ARG A 3 -3.63 -9.11 -14.71
N ILE A 4 -3.24 -8.12 -15.51
CA ILE A 4 -3.60 -6.71 -15.31
C ILE A 4 -5.12 -6.49 -15.40
N GLU A 5 -5.81 -7.14 -16.35
CA GLU A 5 -7.28 -7.00 -16.47
C GLU A 5 -8.00 -7.53 -15.22
N VAL A 6 -7.49 -8.63 -14.66
CA VAL A 6 -8.02 -9.20 -13.42
C VAL A 6 -7.77 -8.25 -12.24
N GLU A 7 -6.56 -7.72 -12.09
CA GLU A 7 -6.22 -6.79 -11.01
C GLU A 7 -6.99 -5.47 -11.09
N VAL A 8 -7.18 -4.92 -12.29
CA VAL A 8 -8.02 -3.73 -12.52
C VAL A 8 -9.48 -4.02 -12.19
N SER A 9 -10.00 -5.19 -12.57
CA SER A 9 -11.37 -5.59 -12.25
C SER A 9 -11.59 -5.74 -10.73
N VAL A 10 -10.63 -6.35 -10.02
CA VAL A 10 -10.66 -6.42 -8.55
C VAL A 10 -10.59 -5.02 -7.95
N THR A 11 -9.75 -4.16 -8.52
CA THR A 11 -9.62 -2.75 -8.09
C THR A 11 -10.94 -1.99 -8.25
N ALA A 12 -11.68 -2.21 -9.34
CA ALA A 12 -12.98 -1.62 -9.56
C ALA A 12 -14.03 -2.09 -8.54
N GLY A 13 -13.99 -3.35 -8.10
CA GLY A 13 -14.90 -3.88 -7.08
C GLY A 13 -14.56 -3.46 -5.66
N TYR A 14 -13.26 -3.31 -5.35
CA TYR A 14 -12.73 -3.08 -4.00
C TYR A 14 -12.06 -1.71 -3.84
N PHE A 15 -12.35 -0.75 -4.71
CA PHE A 15 -11.71 0.58 -4.68
C PHE A 15 -11.84 1.28 -3.31
N TYR A 16 -12.87 0.98 -2.52
CA TYR A 16 -13.05 1.53 -1.17
C TYR A 16 -12.05 0.93 -0.14
N HIS A 17 -11.61 -0.31 -0.35
CA HIS A 17 -10.70 -1.07 0.51
C HIS A 17 -9.24 -0.89 0.09
N THR A 18 -8.83 0.35 -0.11
CA THR A 18 -7.44 0.67 -0.47
C THR A 18 -6.65 1.13 0.75
N ALA A 19 -5.42 0.64 0.87
CA ALA A 19 -4.45 1.10 1.84
C ALA A 19 -3.10 1.42 1.17
N ARG A 20 -2.39 2.39 1.74
CA ARG A 20 -1.04 2.78 1.30
C ARG A 20 -0.02 2.60 2.41
N LEU A 21 1.20 2.25 2.03
CA LEU A 21 2.32 2.15 2.95
C LEU A 21 2.68 3.52 3.53
N SER A 22 2.91 3.57 4.84
CA SER A 22 3.31 4.75 5.61
C SER A 22 4.45 4.41 6.57
N LYS A 23 4.97 5.40 7.31
CA LYS A 23 6.15 5.23 8.20
C LYS A 23 5.94 4.24 9.36
N GLY A 24 4.70 3.79 9.63
CA GLY A 24 4.36 2.95 10.78
C GLY A 24 3.43 1.77 10.45
N GLY A 25 3.42 1.35 9.18
CA GLY A 25 2.47 0.37 8.64
C GLY A 25 1.62 0.97 7.53
N TYR A 26 0.47 0.38 7.25
CA TYR A 26 -0.42 0.88 6.21
C TYR A 26 -1.45 1.84 6.77
N LYS A 27 -1.94 2.72 5.90
CA LYS A 27 -3.08 3.60 6.19
C LYS A 27 -4.13 3.47 5.12
N THR A 28 -5.39 3.30 5.52
CA THR A 28 -6.52 3.37 4.60
C THR A 28 -6.59 4.78 3.98
N VAL A 29 -6.96 4.89 2.71
CA VAL A 29 -6.79 6.15 1.98
C VAL A 29 -7.70 7.26 2.51
N LYS A 30 -9.00 6.97 2.68
CA LYS A 30 -9.96 7.98 3.17
C LYS A 30 -9.91 8.20 4.68
N HIS A 31 -9.92 7.11 5.46
CA HIS A 31 -10.05 7.21 6.91
C HIS A 31 -8.71 7.42 7.62
N GLN A 32 -7.59 7.27 6.91
CA GLN A 32 -6.23 7.31 7.48
C GLN A 32 -6.02 6.36 8.66
N GLN A 33 -6.84 5.31 8.73
CA GLN A 33 -6.85 4.30 9.76
C GLN A 33 -5.61 3.43 9.61
N THR A 34 -4.91 3.20 10.72
CA THR A 34 -3.69 2.40 10.72
C THR A 34 -4.05 0.92 10.67
N VAL A 35 -3.58 0.23 9.63
CA VAL A 35 -3.84 -1.19 9.38
C VAL A 35 -2.54 -1.89 9.01
N TYR A 36 -2.51 -3.22 9.13
CA TYR A 36 -1.32 -4.03 8.89
C TYR A 36 -1.63 -5.19 7.95
N VAL A 37 -0.67 -5.62 7.14
CA VAL A 37 -0.83 -6.89 6.39
C VAL A 37 -0.81 -8.04 7.40
N HIS A 38 -1.74 -8.98 7.27
CA HIS A 38 -1.78 -10.15 8.14
C HIS A 38 -0.53 -11.04 7.93
N PRO A 39 0.10 -11.60 8.99
CA PRO A 39 1.33 -12.40 8.87
C PRO A 39 1.25 -13.60 7.92
N ASN A 40 0.06 -14.19 7.76
CA ASN A 40 -0.16 -15.31 6.84
C ASN A 40 -0.22 -14.91 5.36
N SER A 41 -0.15 -13.62 5.02
CA SER A 41 -0.12 -13.17 3.63
C SER A 41 1.30 -13.24 3.06
N CYS A 42 1.43 -13.63 1.80
CA CYS A 42 2.69 -13.55 1.06
C CYS A 42 3.24 -12.11 0.96
N LEU A 43 2.38 -11.08 1.06
CA LEU A 43 2.79 -9.68 1.00
C LEU A 43 3.22 -9.09 2.35
N PHE A 44 3.32 -9.93 3.40
CA PHE A 44 3.78 -9.49 4.72
C PHE A 44 5.24 -9.01 4.68
N GLU A 45 6.09 -9.64 3.87
CA GLU A 45 7.50 -9.29 3.74
C GLU A 45 7.76 -8.23 2.66
N GLU A 46 7.15 -8.38 1.48
CA GLU A 46 7.38 -7.48 0.33
C GLU A 46 6.91 -6.05 0.58
N GLN A 47 5.83 -5.89 1.33
CA GLN A 47 5.25 -4.60 1.70
C GLN A 47 5.14 -3.61 0.53
N PRO A 48 4.36 -3.94 -0.52
CA PRO A 48 4.18 -3.07 -1.67
C PRO A 48 3.51 -1.75 -1.29
N ARG A 49 3.72 -0.71 -2.09
CA ARG A 49 3.31 0.64 -1.70
C ARG A 49 1.79 0.83 -1.63
N TRP A 50 1.07 0.20 -2.55
CA TRP A 50 -0.38 0.30 -2.65
C TRP A 50 -0.99 -1.10 -2.63
N LEU A 51 -2.03 -1.25 -1.82
CA LEU A 51 -2.71 -2.50 -1.62
C LEU A 51 -4.22 -2.30 -1.68
N ILE A 52 -4.89 -3.34 -2.13
CA ILE A 52 -6.29 -3.57 -1.85
C ILE A 52 -6.42 -4.76 -0.91
N TYR A 53 -7.43 -4.74 -0.04
CA TYR A 53 -7.76 -5.84 0.88
C TYR A 53 -9.23 -6.26 0.77
N HIS A 54 -9.51 -7.53 1.05
CA HIS A 54 -10.89 -8.01 1.09
C HIS A 54 -11.61 -7.59 2.38
N GLU A 55 -10.95 -7.81 3.52
CA GLU A 55 -11.53 -7.59 4.84
C GLU A 55 -10.48 -7.12 5.86
N LEU A 56 -10.98 -6.50 6.94
CA LEU A 56 -10.21 -6.15 8.12
C LEU A 56 -10.60 -7.05 9.28
N VAL A 57 -9.59 -7.50 10.02
CA VAL A 57 -9.77 -8.36 11.17
C VAL A 57 -9.14 -7.73 12.39
N PHE A 58 -9.99 -7.48 13.38
CA PHE A 58 -9.59 -6.92 14.63
C PHE A 58 -9.15 -8.02 15.59
N THR A 59 -7.89 -7.97 16.01
CA THR A 59 -7.37 -8.77 17.13
C THR A 59 -6.80 -7.82 18.18
N THR A 60 -5.47 -7.77 18.33
CA THR A 60 -4.77 -6.71 19.07
C THR A 60 -4.49 -5.50 18.19
N LYS A 61 -4.35 -5.74 16.89
CA LYS A 61 -4.21 -4.73 15.83
C LYS A 61 -5.18 -5.09 14.70
N GLU A 62 -5.45 -4.11 13.84
CA GLU A 62 -6.26 -4.32 12.64
C GLU A 62 -5.41 -4.86 11.50
N PHE A 63 -5.76 -6.07 11.05
CA PHE A 63 -5.05 -6.76 9.99
C PHE A 63 -5.90 -6.89 8.73
N MET A 64 -5.29 -6.59 7.59
CA MET A 64 -5.84 -6.81 6.25
C MET A 64 -5.63 -8.27 5.83
N ARG A 65 -6.68 -8.93 5.35
CA ARG A 65 -6.62 -10.27 4.74
C ARG A 65 -6.97 -10.22 3.26
N GLN A 66 -6.43 -11.22 2.53
CA GLN A 66 -6.54 -11.35 1.06
C GLN A 66 -6.15 -10.03 0.39
N VAL A 67 -4.87 -9.71 0.52
CA VAL A 67 -4.29 -8.48 -0.03
C VAL A 67 -3.68 -8.72 -1.40
N ILE A 68 -3.80 -7.73 -2.28
CA ILE A 68 -3.12 -7.69 -3.58
C ILE A 68 -2.43 -6.34 -3.76
N GLU A 69 -1.29 -6.34 -4.43
CA GLU A 69 -0.65 -5.12 -4.93
C GLU A 69 -1.45 -4.54 -6.08
N ILE A 70 -1.51 -3.20 -6.14
CA ILE A 70 -2.14 -2.46 -7.24
C ILE A 70 -1.32 -1.24 -7.64
N ASP A 71 -1.53 -0.75 -8.87
CA ASP A 71 -1.10 0.61 -9.21
C ASP A 71 -2.17 1.62 -8.74
N SER A 72 -1.72 2.72 -8.13
CA SER A 72 -2.61 3.80 -7.70
C SER A 72 -3.34 4.49 -8.85
N SER A 73 -2.79 4.51 -10.05
CA SER A 73 -3.40 5.14 -11.24
C SER A 73 -4.77 4.52 -11.57
N TRP A 74 -4.90 3.20 -11.39
CA TRP A 74 -6.14 2.47 -11.65
C TRP A 74 -7.30 2.97 -10.79
N LEU A 75 -7.05 3.47 -9.59
CA LEU A 75 -8.09 4.00 -8.69
C LEU A 75 -8.79 5.23 -9.27
N LEU A 76 -8.07 6.07 -10.03
CA LEU A 76 -8.66 7.22 -10.72
C LEU A 76 -9.48 6.77 -11.94
N GLU A 77 -9.05 5.69 -12.60
CA GLU A 77 -9.74 5.15 -13.77
C GLU A 77 -11.05 4.48 -13.38
N VAL A 78 -11.03 3.62 -12.34
CA VAL A 78 -12.20 2.82 -11.96
C VAL A 78 -13.16 3.56 -11.02
N ALA A 79 -12.67 4.51 -10.22
CA ALA A 79 -13.48 5.23 -9.24
C ALA A 79 -13.17 6.75 -9.22
N PRO A 80 -13.31 7.47 -10.36
CA PRO A 80 -13.01 8.90 -10.46
C PRO A 80 -13.91 9.78 -9.59
N HIS A 81 -15.09 9.29 -9.23
CA HIS A 81 -16.03 9.96 -8.33
C HIS A 81 -15.59 9.90 -6.86
N TYR A 82 -14.72 8.93 -6.53
CA TYR A 82 -14.29 8.67 -5.16
C TYR A 82 -12.87 9.19 -4.89
N TYR A 83 -11.95 9.02 -5.84
CA TYR A 83 -10.55 9.43 -5.71
C TYR A 83 -10.23 10.71 -6.48
N LYS A 84 -9.39 11.56 -5.88
CA LYS A 84 -8.77 12.71 -6.54
C LYS A 84 -7.26 12.54 -6.61
N SER A 85 -6.62 13.08 -7.64
CA SER A 85 -5.16 12.94 -7.85
C SER A 85 -4.35 13.34 -6.61
N LYS A 86 -4.75 14.41 -5.91
CA LYS A 86 -4.10 14.89 -4.68
C LYS A 86 -4.05 13.85 -3.54
N GLU A 87 -5.02 12.95 -3.48
CA GLU A 87 -5.08 11.90 -2.46
C GLU A 87 -4.12 10.74 -2.75
N LEU A 88 -3.81 10.55 -4.04
CA LEU A 88 -2.92 9.52 -4.53
C LEU A 88 -1.48 10.02 -4.72
N GLU A 89 -1.26 11.34 -4.65
CA GLU A 89 0.07 11.93 -4.63
C GLU A 89 0.86 11.44 -3.40
N ASP A 90 1.97 10.75 -3.64
CA ASP A 90 2.90 10.38 -2.58
C ASP A 90 3.86 11.53 -2.25
N SER A 91 3.65 12.16 -1.10
CA SER A 91 4.57 13.14 -0.53
C SER A 91 5.94 12.56 -0.16
N SER A 92 6.06 11.23 -0.02
CA SER A 92 7.30 10.55 0.38
C SER A 92 8.29 10.37 -0.76
N SER A 93 7.82 10.31 -2.02
CA SER A 93 8.68 10.30 -3.22
C SER A 93 9.53 11.56 -3.38
N LYS A 94 9.24 12.64 -2.63
CA LYS A 94 9.97 13.93 -2.73
C LYS A 94 11.25 14.04 -1.90
N LYS A 95 11.60 13.08 -1.02
CA LYS A 95 12.87 13.16 -0.25
C LYS A 95 13.40 11.79 0.20
N MET A 96 14.44 11.28 -0.47
CA MET A 96 15.55 10.56 0.19
C MET A 96 16.84 10.67 -0.65
N PRO A 97 17.79 11.58 -0.36
CA PRO A 97 19.16 11.38 -0.81
C PRO A 97 19.72 10.15 -0.08
N ARG A 98 20.12 9.11 -0.83
CA ARG A 98 20.83 7.95 -0.30
C ARG A 98 22.12 8.42 0.38
N LYS A 99 22.19 8.37 1.72
CA LYS A 99 23.47 8.46 2.42
C LYS A 99 24.19 7.12 2.28
N GLN A 100 25.22 7.09 1.45
CA GLN A 100 26.20 6.02 1.32
C GLN A 100 26.87 5.81 2.70
N GLY A 101 26.76 4.60 3.25
CA GLY A 101 27.37 4.25 4.54
C GLY A 101 28.89 4.29 4.46
N LYS A 102 29.54 5.03 5.36
CA LYS A 102 30.99 4.90 5.60
C LYS A 102 31.23 3.59 6.35
N ALA A 103 31.92 2.65 5.72
CA ALA A 103 32.49 1.50 6.39
C ALA A 103 33.55 1.96 7.42
N LYS A 104 33.65 1.20 8.50
CA LYS A 104 34.38 1.47 9.73
C LYS A 104 35.85 1.86 9.53
N GLU A 105 36.25 2.82 10.35
CA GLU A 105 37.59 3.28 10.65
C GLU A 105 38.39 2.18 11.40
N GLU A 106 39.57 1.87 10.87
CA GLU A 106 40.87 1.73 11.54
C GLU A 106 41.04 0.76 12.73
N LEU A 107 41.74 -0.35 12.45
CA LEU A 107 42.59 -1.07 13.39
C LEU A 107 44.00 -1.08 12.78
N GLY A 108 44.82 -0.13 13.20
CA GLY A 108 46.27 -0.11 13.05
C GLY A 108 46.90 0.04 14.43
#